data_AF-A0A821X6T4-F1
#
_entry.id   AF-A0A821X6T4-F1
#
_cell.length_a   1.000
_cell.length_b   1.000
_cell.length_c   1.000
_cell.angle_alpha   90.00
_cell.angle_beta   90.00
_cell.angle_gamma   90.00
#
_symmetry.space_group_name_H-M   'P 1'
#
loop_
_entity.id
_entity.type
_entity.pdbx_description
1 polymer ?
#
loop_
_entity_poly.entity_id
_entity_poly.type
_entity_poly.pdbx_seq_one_letter_code
_entity_poly.pdbx_strand_id
1 'polypeptide(L)'
;MASNISRDQRQRMAENYLVIWVDENIDMANEDCQNTMEQLRAVVNQVNTCTTAEQCIQQLTENQEKISFIISSGAVGQHLVPNIHDMAKLNAIFIFCGNKQRHQVWAQNWTKIKGVHTSIKHICEKLSTAIQQCNQDHMS
;
A
#
# COMPACT_ATOMS: atom_id res chain seq x y z
N MET A 1 -28.27 6.11 3.07
CA MET A 1 -28.66 4.70 2.85
C MET A 1 -27.40 3.93 2.52
N ALA A 2 -26.98 2.97 3.35
CA ALA A 2 -25.78 2.18 3.06
C ALA A 2 -26.15 1.10 2.03
N SER A 3 -25.46 1.09 0.89
CA SER A 3 -25.62 0.06 -0.14
C SER A 3 -25.15 -1.29 0.40
N ASN A 4 -26.04 -2.28 0.39
CA ASN A 4 -25.69 -3.67 0.75
C ASN A 4 -24.94 -4.32 -0.42
N ILE A 5 -23.60 -4.25 -0.37
CA ILE A 5 -22.73 -4.87 -1.37
C ILE A 5 -22.76 -6.40 -1.19
N SER A 6 -22.92 -7.16 -2.27
CA SER A 6 -22.93 -8.63 -2.22
C SER A 6 -21.55 -9.21 -1.84
N ARG A 7 -21.48 -10.48 -1.42
CA ARG A 7 -20.18 -11.14 -1.18
C ARG A 7 -19.35 -11.22 -2.48
N ASP A 8 -19.99 -11.50 -3.60
CA ASP A 8 -19.33 -11.63 -4.91
C ASP A 8 -18.74 -10.29 -5.36
N GLN A 9 -19.46 -9.18 -5.17
CA GLN A 9 -18.92 -7.84 -5.42
C GLN A 9 -17.76 -7.51 -4.50
N ARG A 10 -17.85 -7.81 -3.20
CA ARG A 10 -16.73 -7.62 -2.26
C ARG A 10 -15.48 -8.38 -2.68
N GLN A 11 -15.64 -9.61 -3.18
CA GLN A 11 -14.54 -10.45 -3.61
C GLN A 11 -13.88 -9.91 -4.89
N ARG A 12 -14.68 -9.53 -5.90
CA ARG A 12 -14.16 -8.88 -7.13
C ARG A 12 -13.48 -7.54 -6.84
N MET A 13 -14.04 -6.76 -5.92
CA MET A 13 -13.41 -5.51 -5.49
C MET A 13 -12.03 -5.78 -4.88
N ALA A 14 -11.89 -6.77 -4.00
CA ALA A 14 -10.60 -7.14 -3.41
C ALA A 14 -9.58 -7.69 -4.42
N GLU A 15 -10.02 -8.21 -5.58
CA GLU A 15 -9.16 -8.69 -6.66
C GLU A 15 -8.58 -7.55 -7.53
N ASN A 16 -9.23 -6.38 -7.56
CA ASN A 16 -8.81 -5.22 -8.36
C ASN A 16 -7.64 -4.43 -7.74
N TYR A 17 -7.30 -4.73 -6.48
CA TYR A 17 -6.30 -3.99 -5.73
C TYR A 17 -5.03 -4.81 -5.54
N LEU A 18 -3.90 -4.14 -5.71
CA LEU A 18 -2.57 -4.66 -5.41
C LEU A 18 -1.96 -3.83 -4.29
N VAL A 19 -1.48 -4.48 -3.24
CA VAL A 19 -0.55 -3.85 -2.29
C VAL A 19 0.86 -4.35 -2.59
N ILE A 20 1.81 -3.44 -2.69
CA ILE A 20 3.23 -3.77 -2.75
C ILE A 20 3.89 -3.25 -1.47
N TRP A 21 4.44 -4.16 -0.68
CA TRP A 21 5.22 -3.83 0.50
C TRP A 21 6.71 -3.82 0.14
N VAL A 22 7.34 -2.67 0.32
CA VAL A 22 8.71 -2.38 -0.11
C VAL A 22 9.61 -2.05 1.08
N ASP A 23 10.50 -2.96 1.44
CA ASP A 23 11.53 -2.75 2.47
C ASP A 23 12.74 -3.64 2.15
N GLU A 24 13.95 -3.08 2.30
CA GLU A 24 15.21 -3.80 2.05
C GLU A 24 15.39 -5.01 2.98
N ASN A 25 14.75 -5.00 4.15
CA ASN A 25 14.92 -6.02 5.19
C ASN A 25 13.76 -7.01 5.26
N ILE A 26 12.93 -7.10 4.21
CA ILE A 26 11.86 -8.11 4.17
C ILE A 26 12.47 -9.50 4.17
N ASP A 27 12.19 -10.26 5.22
CA ASP A 27 12.52 -11.68 5.33
C ASP A 27 11.26 -12.45 5.75
N MET A 28 10.75 -13.30 4.88
CA MET A 28 9.54 -14.09 5.16
C MET A 28 9.76 -15.22 6.17
N ALA A 29 11.00 -15.48 6.61
CA ALA A 29 11.27 -16.35 7.76
C ALA A 29 11.14 -15.62 9.10
N ASN A 30 11.13 -14.28 9.10
CA ASN A 30 10.98 -13.46 10.29
C ASN A 30 9.51 -13.33 10.73
N GLU A 31 9.24 -13.52 12.02
CA GLU A 31 7.88 -13.52 12.59
C GLU A 31 7.17 -12.16 12.42
N ASP A 32 7.88 -11.03 12.57
CA ASP A 32 7.28 -9.71 12.38
C ASP A 32 6.87 -9.47 10.92
N CYS A 33 7.67 -9.99 9.98
CA CYS A 33 7.35 -9.93 8.56
C CYS A 33 6.15 -10.83 8.21
N GLN A 34 6.07 -12.03 8.79
CA GLN A 34 4.91 -12.91 8.64
C GLN A 34 3.64 -12.27 9.20
N ASN A 35 3.69 -11.74 10.43
CA ASN A 35 2.58 -11.02 11.06
C ASN A 35 2.13 -9.79 10.26
N THR A 36 3.08 -9.07 9.66
CA THR A 36 2.80 -7.94 8.76
C THR A 36 2.06 -8.41 7.51
N MET A 37 2.56 -9.48 6.87
CA MET A 37 1.96 -10.07 5.68
C MET A 37 0.53 -10.59 5.94
N GLU A 38 0.32 -11.27 7.07
CA GLU A 38 -1.00 -11.76 7.47
C GLU A 38 -2.01 -10.62 7.64
N GLN A 39 -1.61 -9.54 8.32
CA GLN A 39 -2.47 -8.37 8.52
C GLN A 39 -2.81 -7.65 7.22
N LEU A 40 -1.88 -7.60 6.25
CA LEU A 40 -2.14 -7.03 4.94
C LEU A 40 -3.11 -7.90 4.12
N ARG A 41 -2.92 -9.22 4.15
CA ARG A 41 -3.79 -10.19 3.46
C ARG A 41 -5.21 -10.23 4.04
N ALA A 42 -5.39 -9.83 5.29
CA ALA A 42 -6.72 -9.65 5.87
C ALA A 42 -7.50 -8.45 5.26
N VAL A 43 -6.80 -7.53 4.57
CA VAL A 43 -7.40 -6.33 3.95
C VAL A 43 -7.54 -6.47 2.43
N VAL A 44 -6.55 -7.08 1.76
CA VAL A 44 -6.51 -7.22 0.30
C VAL A 44 -6.04 -8.62 -0.11
N ASN A 45 -6.56 -9.13 -1.23
CA ASN A 45 -6.23 -10.48 -1.69
C ASN A 45 -4.80 -10.60 -2.23
N GLN A 46 -4.29 -9.54 -2.88
CA GLN A 46 -2.96 -9.56 -3.49
C GLN A 46 -2.00 -8.61 -2.77
N VAL A 47 -1.00 -9.21 -2.14
CA VAL A 47 0.12 -8.50 -1.51
C VAL A 47 1.40 -9.05 -2.12
N ASN A 48 2.17 -8.18 -2.77
CA ASN A 48 3.50 -8.49 -3.25
C ASN A 48 4.55 -7.84 -2.35
N THR A 49 5.77 -8.39 -2.35
CA THR A 49 6.93 -7.82 -1.67
C THR A 49 7.98 -7.38 -2.69
N CYS A 50 8.73 -6.34 -2.35
CA CYS A 50 9.90 -5.89 -3.08
C CYS A 50 10.99 -5.49 -2.08
N THR A 51 12.22 -5.92 -2.32
CA THR A 51 13.36 -5.50 -1.51
C THR A 51 14.12 -4.33 -2.13
N THR A 52 13.79 -3.95 -3.37
CA THR A 52 14.36 -2.78 -4.05
C THR A 52 13.31 -1.91 -4.70
N ALA A 53 13.68 -0.66 -4.99
CA ALA A 53 12.82 0.29 -5.70
C ALA A 53 12.53 -0.16 -7.14
N GLU A 54 13.52 -0.74 -7.82
CA GLU A 54 13.41 -1.23 -9.20
C GLU A 54 12.39 -2.36 -9.31
N GLN A 55 12.41 -3.31 -8.37
CA GLN A 55 11.42 -4.38 -8.31
C GLN A 55 10.00 -3.82 -8.14
N CYS A 56 9.85 -2.80 -7.28
CA CYS A 56 8.55 -2.14 -7.09
C CYS A 56 8.07 -1.45 -8.38
N ILE A 57 8.95 -0.72 -9.06
CA ILE A 57 8.62 -0.03 -10.32
C ILE A 57 8.25 -1.04 -11.40
N GLN A 58 8.98 -2.14 -11.51
CA GLN A 58 8.68 -3.23 -12.44
C GLN A 58 7.27 -3.78 -12.18
N GLN A 59 6.94 -4.13 -10.94
CA GLN A 59 5.62 -4.65 -10.60
C GLN A 59 4.49 -3.66 -10.88
N LEU A 60 4.69 -2.36 -10.61
CA LEU A 60 3.71 -1.32 -10.94
C LEU A 60 3.50 -1.18 -12.45
N THR A 61 4.54 -1.44 -13.25
CA THR A 61 4.49 -1.31 -14.71
C THR A 61 3.84 -2.53 -15.37
N GLU A 62 4.08 -3.72 -14.84
CA GLU A 62 3.54 -4.99 -15.36
C GLU A 62 2.06 -5.21 -15.01
N ASN A 63 1.62 -4.80 -13.80
CA ASN A 63 0.26 -5.03 -13.33
C ASN A 63 -0.69 -3.91 -13.79
N GLN A 64 -0.93 -3.85 -15.10
CA GLN A 64 -1.64 -2.72 -15.71
C GLN A 64 -3.13 -2.61 -15.38
N GLU A 65 -3.77 -3.67 -14.91
CA GLU A 65 -5.22 -3.69 -14.69
C GLU A 65 -5.62 -3.31 -13.25
N LYS A 66 -4.65 -3.23 -12.34
CA LYS A 66 -4.92 -3.09 -10.90
C LYS A 66 -4.59 -1.70 -10.37
N ILE A 67 -5.42 -1.23 -9.44
CA ILE A 67 -5.12 -0.04 -8.64
C ILE A 67 -4.16 -0.46 -7.54
N SER A 68 -3.03 0.23 -7.45
CA SER A 68 -1.92 -0.13 -6.57
C SER A 68 -1.84 0.79 -5.35
N PHE A 69 -1.47 0.19 -4.24
CA PHE A 69 -1.10 0.85 -2.99
C PHE A 69 0.31 0.43 -2.60
N ILE A 70 1.12 1.37 -2.14
CA ILE A 70 2.49 1.09 -1.69
C ILE A 70 2.57 1.24 -0.18
N ILE A 71 3.23 0.28 0.46
CA ILE A 71 3.70 0.42 1.82
C ILE A 71 5.21 0.37 1.75
N SER A 72 5.91 1.39 2.22
CA SER A 72 7.38 1.44 2.13
C SER A 72 8.04 1.82 3.44
N SER A 73 9.24 1.32 3.67
CA SER A 73 10.10 1.81 4.74
C SER A 73 10.40 3.30 4.57
N GLY A 74 10.77 3.98 5.67
CA GLY A 74 11.13 5.40 5.61
C GLY A 74 12.34 5.68 4.71
N ALA A 75 13.35 4.80 4.72
CA ALA A 75 14.57 4.96 3.93
C ALA A 75 14.32 4.68 2.45
N VAL A 76 13.72 3.53 2.13
CA VAL A 76 13.42 3.14 0.75
C VAL A 76 12.42 4.11 0.13
N GLY A 77 11.38 4.49 0.86
CA GLY A 77 10.35 5.41 0.40
C GLY A 77 10.92 6.76 -0.03
N GLN A 78 11.95 7.27 0.65
CA GLN A 78 12.56 8.55 0.31
C GLN A 78 13.16 8.56 -1.10
N HIS A 79 13.65 7.42 -1.58
CA HIS A 79 14.22 7.26 -2.91
C HIS A 79 13.21 6.74 -3.93
N LEU A 80 12.26 5.90 -3.51
CA LEU A 80 11.24 5.31 -4.36
C LEU A 80 10.17 6.33 -4.79
N VAL A 81 9.64 7.11 -3.85
CA VAL A 81 8.46 7.97 -4.08
C VAL A 81 8.64 8.96 -5.23
N PRO A 82 9.78 9.67 -5.38
CA PRO A 82 9.99 10.58 -6.51
C PRO A 82 9.75 9.92 -7.88
N ASN A 83 10.04 8.63 -8.01
CA ASN A 83 9.94 7.90 -9.29
C ASN A 83 8.54 7.36 -9.60
N ILE A 84 7.67 7.23 -8.59
CA ILE A 84 6.36 6.55 -8.75
C ILE A 84 5.17 7.46 -8.48
N HIS A 85 5.38 8.63 -7.87
CA HIS A 85 4.27 9.48 -7.41
C HIS A 85 3.32 9.92 -8.53
N ASP A 86 3.79 10.07 -9.77
CA ASP A 86 2.94 10.47 -10.91
C ASP A 86 2.20 9.31 -11.59
N MET A 87 2.47 8.05 -11.21
CA MET A 87 1.83 6.89 -11.84
C MET A 87 0.32 6.88 -11.55
N ALA A 88 -0.50 6.94 -12.60
CA ALA A 88 -1.96 7.05 -12.47
C ALA A 88 -2.59 5.91 -11.66
N LYS A 89 -2.05 4.68 -11.78
CA LYS A 89 -2.54 3.48 -11.08
C LYS A 89 -2.13 3.44 -9.61
N LEU A 90 -1.18 4.27 -9.18
CA LEU A 90 -0.80 4.40 -7.79
C LEU A 90 -1.76 5.34 -7.07
N ASN A 91 -2.61 4.80 -6.20
CA ASN A 91 -3.61 5.56 -5.46
C ASN A 91 -3.01 6.24 -4.22
N ALA A 92 -2.32 5.46 -3.38
CA ALA A 92 -1.77 5.95 -2.12
C ALA A 92 -0.49 5.20 -1.71
N ILE A 93 0.31 5.90 -0.92
CA ILE A 93 1.56 5.41 -0.33
C ILE A 93 1.47 5.58 1.19
N PHE A 94 1.84 4.55 1.93
CA PHE A 94 1.97 4.57 3.39
C PHE A 94 3.42 4.32 3.76
N ILE A 95 4.00 5.17 4.60
CA ILE A 95 5.36 4.95 5.09
C ILE A 95 5.26 4.17 6.41
N PHE A 96 5.82 2.96 6.45
CA PHE A 96 5.92 2.14 7.65
C PHE A 96 7.33 2.27 8.23
N CYS A 97 7.48 3.00 9.33
CA CYS A 97 8.79 3.26 9.91
C CYS A 97 8.69 3.52 11.41
N GLY A 98 9.59 2.90 12.19
CA GLY A 98 9.73 3.15 13.62
C GLY A 98 10.16 4.59 13.96
N ASN A 99 10.93 5.24 13.06
CA ASN A 99 11.34 6.63 13.23
C ASN A 99 10.46 7.58 12.40
N LYS A 100 9.27 7.86 12.94
CA LYS A 100 8.28 8.72 12.31
C LYS A 100 8.79 10.15 12.06
N GLN A 101 9.40 10.76 13.08
CA GLN A 101 9.85 12.16 13.00
C GLN A 101 10.84 12.40 11.86
N ARG A 102 11.81 11.49 11.69
CA ARG A 102 12.83 11.59 10.63
C ARG A 102 12.22 11.61 9.23
N HIS A 103 11.22 10.79 8.97
CA HIS A 103 10.69 10.61 7.61
C HIS A 103 9.42 11.43 7.34
N GLN A 104 8.77 11.96 8.37
CA GLN A 104 7.56 12.76 8.20
C GLN A 104 7.82 14.07 7.44
N VAL A 105 8.99 14.69 7.63
CA VAL A 105 9.35 15.97 6.98
C VAL A 105 9.32 15.87 5.46
N TRP A 106 9.99 14.86 4.88
CA TRP A 106 10.01 14.70 3.43
C TRP A 106 8.70 14.10 2.92
N ALA A 107 8.06 13.22 3.71
CA ALA A 107 6.83 12.54 3.31
C ALA A 107 5.67 13.52 3.07
N GLN A 108 5.62 14.62 3.83
CA GLN A 108 4.60 15.66 3.67
C GLN A 108 4.65 16.40 2.34
N ASN A 109 5.76 16.33 1.61
CA ASN A 109 5.90 16.97 0.31
C ASN A 109 5.18 16.21 -0.82
N TRP A 110 4.67 15.00 -0.56
CA TRP A 110 4.07 14.13 -1.57
C TRP A 110 2.59 13.88 -1.28
N THR A 111 1.73 14.31 -2.20
CA THR A 111 0.25 14.27 -2.04
C THR A 111 -0.32 12.84 -1.96
N LYS A 112 0.35 11.86 -2.58
CA LYS A 112 -0.03 10.45 -2.50
C LYS A 112 0.40 9.77 -1.21
N ILE A 113 1.29 10.37 -0.42
CA ILE A 113 1.63 9.81 0.90
C ILE A 113 0.49 10.13 1.88
N LYS A 114 -0.10 9.08 2.45
CA LYS A 114 -1.21 9.17 3.42
C LYS A 114 -0.77 9.11 4.87
N GLY A 115 0.55 9.09 5.09
CA GLY A 115 1.16 9.30 6.39
C GLY A 115 2.40 8.44 6.63
N VAL A 116 3.06 8.74 7.75
CA VAL A 116 4.12 7.93 8.34
C VAL A 116 3.58 7.26 9.61
N HIS A 117 3.69 5.94 9.65
CA HIS A 117 3.06 5.07 10.63
C HIS A 117 4.11 4.15 11.26
N THR A 118 3.97 3.92 12.56
CA THR A 118 4.82 3.00 13.33
C THR A 118 4.15 1.65 13.59
N SER A 119 2.91 1.48 13.10
CA SER A 119 2.09 0.29 13.34
C SER A 119 1.43 -0.17 12.05
N ILE A 120 1.66 -1.43 11.69
CA ILE A 120 1.02 -2.06 10.53
C ILE A 120 -0.51 -2.09 10.68
N LYS A 121 -1.03 -2.33 11.89
CA LYS A 121 -2.48 -2.32 12.15
C LYS A 121 -3.13 -0.99 11.72
N HIS A 122 -2.50 0.13 12.08
CA HIS A 122 -3.00 1.45 11.70
C HIS A 122 -2.91 1.69 10.19
N ILE A 123 -1.90 1.12 9.51
CA ILE A 123 -1.84 1.13 8.04
C ILE A 123 -2.99 0.29 7.47
N CYS A 124 -3.25 -0.91 7.99
CA CYS A 124 -4.36 -1.76 7.52
C CYS A 124 -5.72 -1.08 7.64
N GLU A 125 -5.99 -0.38 8.74
CA GLU A 125 -7.22 0.41 8.91
C GLU A 125 -7.35 1.49 7.82
N LYS A 126 -6.27 2.27 7.60
CA LYS A 126 -6.26 3.33 6.58
C LYS A 126 -6.30 2.80 5.16
N LEU A 127 -5.64 1.69 4.89
CA LEU A 127 -5.67 0.99 3.61
C LEU A 127 -7.09 0.52 3.30
N SER A 128 -7.77 -0.09 4.27
CA SER A 128 -9.16 -0.53 4.12
C SER A 128 -10.08 0.65 3.79
N THR A 129 -9.94 1.78 4.50
CA THR A 129 -10.69 3.01 4.18
C THR A 129 -10.36 3.55 2.79
N ALA A 130 -9.08 3.57 2.39
CA ALA A 130 -8.68 4.07 1.07
C ALA A 130 -9.23 3.20 -0.07
N ILE A 131 -9.23 1.88 0.11
CA ILE A 131 -9.86 0.94 -0.83
C ILE A 131 -11.37 1.20 -0.90
N GLN A 132 -12.05 1.36 0.23
CA GLN A 132 -13.50 1.64 0.26
C GLN A 132 -13.84 2.94 -0.47
N GLN A 133 -13.06 4.01 -0.25
CA GLN A 133 -13.26 5.28 -0.95
C GLN A 133 -13.02 5.14 -2.46
N CYS A 134 -11.92 4.48 -2.84
CA CYS A 134 -11.60 4.25 -4.25
C CYS A 134 -12.73 3.50 -4.98
N ASN A 135 -13.35 2.52 -4.33
CA ASN A 135 -14.52 1.83 -4.87
C ASN A 135 -15.73 2.74 -5.07
N GLN A 136 -15.98 3.67 -4.14
CA GLN A 136 -17.11 4.61 -4.26
C GLN A 136 -16.89 5.56 -5.44
N ASP A 137 -15.67 6.06 -5.60
CA ASP A 137 -15.30 7.00 -6.67
C ASP A 137 -15.38 6.36 -8.07
N HIS A 138 -15.18 5.04 -8.19
CA HIS A 138 -15.30 4.31 -9.47
C HIS A 138 -16.73 3.86 -9.78
N MET A 139 -17.64 3.91 -8.80
CA MET A 139 -19.05 3.51 -8.95
C MET A 139 -19.99 4.71 -9.13
N SER A 140 -19.48 5.94 -9.00
CA SER A 140 -20.19 7.21 -9.25
C SER A 140 -19.93 7.72 -10.66
#